data_AF-A0AAD9X3G9-F1
#
_entry.id   AF-A0AAD9X3G9-F1
#
_cell.length_a   1.000
_cell.length_b   1.000
_cell.length_c   1.000
_cell.angle_alpha   90.00
_cell.angle_beta   90.00
_cell.angle_gamma   90.00
#
_symmetry.space_group_name_H-M   'P 1'
#
loop_
_entity.id
_entity.type
_entity.pdbx_description
1 polymer ?
#
loop_
_entity_poly.entity_id
_entity_poly.type
_entity_poly.pdbx_seq_one_letter_code
_entity_poly.pdbx_strand_id
1 'polypeptide(L)'
;MKNERNRITCFCDTKGCSWRVYGSPIYNQTTYMLKTLINKHNRLVVSKNKDVTSAWIGKKFETLIKENLQMNIEVLSYIVLRSYGVNVPKHTLYRAKRYSLDIGFEDHKQSYNKLNNPGSSVGSSSNDVTARVRQTESTTNRSSNSTRTTSMAQPFHK
;
A
#
# COMPACT_ATOMS: atom_id res chain seq x y z
N MET A 1 -30.80 26.19 35.43
CA MET A 1 -29.67 25.40 34.88
C MET A 1 -30.20 24.49 33.77
N LYS A 2 -30.03 24.85 32.49
CA LYS A 2 -30.46 23.98 31.37
C LYS A 2 -29.39 22.92 31.13
N ASN A 3 -29.71 21.68 31.49
CA ASN A 3 -28.86 20.52 31.29
C ASN A 3 -28.82 20.16 29.79
N GLU A 4 -27.68 20.33 29.13
CA GLU A 4 -27.43 19.94 27.74
C GLU A 4 -27.28 18.42 27.64
N ARG A 5 -28.40 17.68 27.72
CA ARG A 5 -28.45 16.20 27.75
C ARG A 5 -27.98 15.49 26.48
N ASN A 6 -27.64 16.23 25.43
CA ASN A 6 -27.43 15.67 24.10
C ASN A 6 -26.01 15.92 23.57
N ARG A 7 -25.00 16.23 24.39
CA ARG A 7 -23.61 16.35 23.89
C ARG A 7 -23.05 14.97 23.54
N ILE A 8 -22.43 14.84 22.37
CA ILE A 8 -21.68 13.63 21.99
C ILE A 8 -20.19 13.85 22.26
N THR A 9 -19.56 12.87 22.90
CA THR A 9 -18.10 12.81 23.04
C THR A 9 -17.64 11.46 22.55
N CYS A 10 -16.85 11.43 21.49
CA CYS A 10 -16.17 10.22 21.03
C CYS A 10 -14.70 10.32 21.43
N PHE A 11 -14.13 9.25 21.97
CA PHE A 11 -12.73 9.20 22.35
C PHE A 11 -12.13 7.85 21.97
N CYS A 12 -10.81 7.80 21.86
CA CYS A 12 -10.08 6.56 21.64
C CYS A 12 -9.94 5.81 22.97
N ASP A 13 -10.30 4.53 23.01
CA ASP A 13 -10.22 3.69 24.22
C ASP A 13 -8.78 3.32 24.63
N THR A 14 -7.79 3.65 23.80
CA THR A 14 -6.38 3.35 24.10
C THR A 14 -5.87 4.24 25.24
N LYS A 15 -5.34 3.61 26.30
CA LYS A 15 -4.71 4.31 27.43
C LYS A 15 -3.68 5.34 26.94
N GLY A 16 -3.82 6.58 27.42
CA GLY A 16 -2.92 7.69 27.07
C GLY A 16 -3.14 8.30 25.69
N CYS A 17 -4.14 7.87 24.91
CA CYS A 17 -4.48 8.52 23.64
C CYS A 17 -5.28 9.81 23.89
N SER A 18 -4.81 10.93 23.32
CA SER A 18 -5.49 12.23 23.42
C SER A 18 -6.61 12.43 22.39
N TRP A 19 -6.82 11.47 21.48
CA TRP A 19 -7.80 11.64 20.41
C TRP A 19 -9.20 11.73 20.98
N ARG A 20 -9.88 12.83 20.65
CA ARG A 20 -11.23 13.12 21.13
C ARG A 20 -11.97 14.05 20.17
N VAL A 21 -13.26 13.80 20.04
CA VAL A 21 -14.20 14.52 19.20
C VAL A 21 -15.37 14.93 20.07
N TYR A 22 -15.70 16.22 20.04
CA TYR A 22 -16.82 16.79 20.79
C TYR A 22 -17.83 17.40 19.84
N GLY A 23 -19.09 16.99 19.96
CA GLY A 23 -20.21 17.52 19.20
C GLY A 23 -21.33 18.02 20.10
N SER A 24 -21.95 19.13 19.71
CA SER A 24 -23.19 19.61 20.31
C SER A 24 -24.33 19.47 19.30
N PRO A 25 -25.54 19.08 19.73
CA PRO A 25 -26.69 19.01 18.83
C PRO A 25 -27.03 20.41 18.33
N ILE A 26 -27.47 20.49 17.07
CA ILE A 26 -28.11 21.66 16.48
C ILE A 26 -29.61 21.57 16.77
N TYR A 27 -30.36 22.65 16.57
CA TYR A 27 -31.79 22.81 16.86
C TYR A 27 -32.67 21.56 16.61
N ASN A 28 -32.41 20.80 15.54
CA ASN A 28 -33.18 19.61 15.19
C ASN A 28 -32.84 18.34 15.99
N GLN A 29 -31.88 18.38 16.93
CA GLN A 29 -31.37 17.30 17.78
C GLN A 29 -30.81 16.04 17.06
N THR A 30 -31.05 15.90 15.76
CA THR A 30 -30.52 14.83 14.88
C THR A 30 -29.16 15.19 14.30
N THR A 31 -28.91 16.49 14.09
CA THR A 31 -27.66 16.99 13.50
C THR A 31 -26.74 17.50 14.60
N TYR A 32 -25.46 17.16 14.54
CA TYR A 32 -24.45 17.59 15.51
C TYR A 32 -23.45 18.52 14.84
N MET A 33 -23.19 19.67 15.49
CA MET A 33 -22.08 20.54 15.14
C MET A 33 -20.83 20.04 15.85
N LEU A 34 -19.78 19.80 15.08
CA LEU A 34 -18.47 19.48 15.62
C LEU A 34 -17.85 20.74 16.24
N LYS A 35 -17.60 20.72 17.55
CA LYS A 35 -17.04 21.85 18.31
C LYS A 35 -15.53 21.73 18.48
N THR A 36 -15.05 20.52 18.69
CA THR A 36 -13.64 20.29 18.98
C THR A 36 -13.21 18.97 18.41
N LEU A 37 -12.07 18.99 17.73
CA LEU A 37 -11.36 17.82 17.23
C LEU A 37 -9.93 17.87 17.74
N ILE A 38 -9.60 17.00 18.68
CA ILE A 38 -8.21 16.73 19.06
C ILE A 38 -7.72 15.63 18.13
N ASN A 39 -7.15 16.03 16.99
CA ASN A 39 -6.70 15.10 15.95
C ASN A 39 -5.33 14.46 16.25
N LYS A 40 -4.94 14.38 17.52
CA LYS A 40 -3.70 13.71 17.94
C LYS A 40 -4.04 12.30 18.39
N HIS A 41 -3.92 11.36 17.46
CA HIS A 41 -4.10 9.94 17.71
C HIS A 41 -2.74 9.28 17.98
N ASN A 42 -2.59 8.64 19.16
CA ASN A 42 -1.33 8.01 19.54
C ASN A 42 -1.08 6.65 18.87
N ARG A 43 -2.08 6.06 18.19
CA ARG A 43 -1.78 4.97 17.24
C ARG A 43 -1.37 5.51 15.87
N LEU A 44 -0.25 5.00 15.37
CA LEU A 44 -0.10 4.63 13.96
C LEU A 44 -1.18 3.59 13.66
N VAL A 45 -2.07 3.83 12.70
CA VAL A 45 -3.18 2.92 12.36
C VAL A 45 -2.61 1.55 11.98
N VAL A 46 -2.47 0.67 12.99
CA VAL A 46 -2.09 -0.73 12.78
C VAL A 46 -3.33 -1.45 12.27
N SER A 47 -3.69 -1.21 11.02
CA SER A 47 -4.61 -2.12 10.35
C SER A 47 -3.90 -3.46 10.22
N LYS A 48 -4.56 -4.54 10.64
CA LYS A 48 -4.12 -5.90 10.33
C LYS A 48 -4.31 -6.08 8.82
N ASN A 49 -3.39 -5.53 8.03
CA ASN A 49 -3.43 -5.64 6.58
C ASN A 49 -3.04 -7.08 6.23
N LYS A 50 -4.04 -7.89 5.87
CA LYS A 50 -3.81 -9.23 5.30
C LYS A 50 -2.98 -9.17 4.02
N ASP A 51 -2.91 -7.99 3.40
CA ASP A 51 -2.20 -7.75 2.13
C ASP A 51 -0.69 -7.56 2.30
N VAL A 52 -0.19 -7.35 3.52
CA VAL A 52 1.25 -7.17 3.77
C VAL A 52 1.92 -8.53 3.97
N THR A 53 2.24 -9.17 2.84
CA THR A 53 2.95 -10.46 2.79
C THR A 53 4.47 -10.28 2.78
N SER A 54 5.22 -11.32 3.15
CA SER A 54 6.69 -11.28 3.09
C SER A 54 7.21 -11.04 1.67
N ALA A 55 6.55 -11.58 0.66
CA ALA A 55 6.91 -11.36 -0.74
C ALA A 55 6.70 -9.90 -1.16
N TRP A 56 5.59 -9.29 -0.73
CA TRP A 56 5.32 -7.88 -1.00
C TRP A 56 6.38 -6.97 -0.36
N ILE A 57 6.71 -7.19 0.92
CA ILE A 57 7.74 -6.42 1.62
C ILE A 57 9.09 -6.62 0.93
N GLY A 58 9.46 -7.87 0.63
CA GLY A 58 10.76 -8.20 0.06
C GLY A 58 10.95 -7.58 -1.32
N LYS A 59 9.91 -7.55 -2.17
CA LYS A 59 9.95 -6.84 -3.46
C LYS A 59 9.98 -5.33 -3.29
N LYS A 60 9.24 -4.79 -2.31
CA LYS A 60 9.13 -3.33 -2.13
C LYS A 60 10.40 -2.70 -1.58
N PHE A 61 11.10 -3.42 -0.69
CA PHE A 61 12.32 -2.98 -0.02
C PHE A 61 13.58 -3.72 -0.53
N GLU A 62 13.51 -4.31 -1.73
CA GLU A 62 14.56 -5.15 -2.29
C GLU A 62 15.91 -4.42 -2.35
N THR A 63 15.93 -3.23 -2.95
CA THR A 63 17.13 -2.39 -3.07
C THR A 63 17.73 -2.07 -1.70
N LEU A 64 16.88 -1.61 -0.78
CA LEU A 64 17.29 -1.24 0.57
C LEU A 64 17.89 -2.42 1.36
N ILE A 65 17.33 -3.62 1.17
CA ILE A 65 17.81 -4.86 1.79
C ILE A 65 19.13 -5.32 1.15
N LYS A 66 19.25 -5.24 -0.18
CA LYS A 66 20.46 -5.63 -0.92
C LYS A 66 21.64 -4.72 -0.62
N GLU A 67 21.42 -3.42 -0.51
CA GLU A 67 22.46 -2.44 -0.14
C GLU A 67 22.91 -2.59 1.32
N ASN A 68 22.05 -3.11 2.19
CA ASN A 68 22.30 -3.22 3.62
C ASN A 68 22.07 -4.66 4.13
N LEU A 69 22.91 -5.60 3.69
CA LEU A 69 22.77 -7.02 4.03
C LEU A 69 22.74 -7.29 5.54
N GLN A 70 23.46 -6.49 6.34
CA GLN A 70 23.51 -6.60 7.80
C GLN A 70 22.42 -5.77 8.51
N MET A 71 21.43 -5.25 7.77
CA MET A 71 20.33 -4.48 8.35
C MET A 71 19.61 -5.28 9.43
N ASN A 72 19.45 -4.64 10.60
CA ASN A 72 18.67 -5.16 11.70
C ASN A 72 17.18 -5.19 11.33
N ILE A 73 16.50 -6.29 11.65
CA ILE A 73 15.07 -6.47 11.40
C ILE A 73 14.22 -5.43 12.12
N GLU A 74 14.65 -4.93 13.29
CA GLU A 74 13.96 -3.82 13.98
C GLU A 74 13.95 -2.54 13.15
N VAL A 75 15.05 -2.26 12.45
CA VAL A 75 15.16 -1.09 11.57
C VAL A 75 14.22 -1.26 10.39
N LEU A 76 14.18 -2.45 9.77
CA LEU A 76 13.23 -2.75 8.70
C LEU A 76 11.78 -2.64 9.18
N SER A 77 11.47 -3.13 10.38
CA SER A 77 10.15 -2.99 11.01
C SER A 77 9.75 -1.51 11.15
N TYR A 78 10.66 -0.69 11.67
CA TYR A 78 10.43 0.74 11.82
C TYR A 78 10.21 1.44 10.46
N ILE A 79 10.99 1.08 9.44
CA ILE A 79 10.82 1.63 8.08
C ILE A 79 9.43 1.28 7.52
N VAL A 80 9.01 0.02 7.64
CA VAL A 80 7.69 -0.45 7.17
C VAL A 80 6.58 0.27 7.93
N LEU A 81 6.70 0.39 9.25
CA LEU A 81 5.76 1.07 10.10
C LEU A 81 5.66 2.57 9.76
N ARG A 82 6.78 3.24 9.53
CA ARG A 82 6.81 4.67 9.19
C ARG A 82 6.28 4.95 7.79
N SER A 83 6.56 4.06 6.83
CA SER A 83 6.16 4.25 5.44
C SER A 83 4.70 3.90 5.19
N TYR A 84 4.19 2.87 5.88
CA TYR A 84 2.87 2.29 5.59
C TYR A 84 1.93 2.24 6.80
N GLY A 85 2.38 2.61 8.00
CA GLY A 85 1.57 2.51 9.23
C GLY A 85 1.37 1.07 9.71
N VAL A 86 2.04 0.09 9.10
CA VAL A 86 1.80 -1.34 9.37
C VAL A 86 2.85 -1.90 10.31
N ASN A 87 2.40 -2.47 11.43
CA ASN A 87 3.27 -3.27 12.29
C ASN A 87 3.33 -4.70 11.75
N VAL A 88 4.52 -5.17 11.40
CA VAL A 88 4.73 -6.48 10.80
C VAL A 88 5.44 -7.40 11.80
N PRO A 89 4.97 -8.65 11.98
CA PRO A 89 5.68 -9.64 12.81
C PRO A 89 7.11 -9.89 12.30
N LYS A 90 8.07 -10.01 13.23
CA LYS A 90 9.49 -10.21 12.88
C LYS A 90 9.72 -11.40 11.93
N HIS A 91 9.01 -12.51 12.10
CA HIS A 91 9.15 -13.68 11.22
C HIS A 91 8.81 -13.37 9.76
N THR A 92 7.82 -12.52 9.51
CA THR A 92 7.45 -12.05 8.15
C THR A 92 8.57 -11.19 7.57
N LEU A 93 9.19 -10.33 8.39
CA LEU A 93 10.34 -9.50 7.99
C LEU A 93 11.58 -10.35 7.68
N TYR A 94 11.87 -11.39 8.47
CA TYR A 94 12.95 -12.33 8.15
C TYR A 94 12.71 -13.05 6.81
N ARG A 95 11.47 -13.49 6.55
CA ARG A 95 11.10 -14.09 5.27
C ARG A 95 11.21 -13.10 4.12
N ALA A 96 10.79 -11.85 4.33
CA ALA A 96 10.94 -10.78 3.34
C ALA A 96 12.40 -10.52 3.00
N LYS A 97 13.27 -10.48 4.01
CA LYS A 97 14.73 -10.33 3.84
C LYS A 97 15.32 -11.45 3.01
N ARG A 98 14.98 -12.72 3.29
CA ARG A 98 15.40 -13.86 2.48
C ARG A 98 14.88 -13.77 1.04
N TYR A 99 13.60 -13.46 0.88
CA TYR A 99 12.96 -13.31 -0.41
C TYR A 99 13.65 -12.26 -1.30
N SER A 100 14.02 -11.10 -0.75
CA SER A 100 14.76 -10.06 -1.48
C SER A 100 16.15 -10.52 -1.94
N LEU A 101 16.81 -11.38 -1.17
CA LEU A 101 18.13 -11.91 -1.49
C LEU A 101 18.04 -13.02 -2.54
N ASP A 102 17.03 -13.89 -2.44
CA ASP A 102 16.81 -15.01 -3.35
C ASP A 102 16.37 -14.54 -4.75
N ILE A 103 15.49 -13.53 -4.86
CA ILE A 103 15.09 -12.97 -6.16
C ILE A 103 16.31 -12.44 -6.94
N GLY A 104 17.26 -11.81 -6.25
CA GLY A 104 18.50 -11.36 -6.89
C GLY A 104 19.26 -12.50 -7.56
N PHE A 105 19.24 -13.69 -6.99
CA PHE A 105 19.89 -14.86 -7.56
C PHE A 105 19.12 -15.44 -8.76
N GLU A 106 17.79 -15.47 -8.70
CA GLU A 106 16.96 -16.02 -9.77
C GLU A 106 17.00 -15.15 -11.05
N ASP A 107 16.94 -13.82 -10.92
CA ASP A 107 16.97 -12.90 -12.07
C ASP A 107 18.31 -12.94 -12.83
N HIS A 108 19.44 -13.06 -12.11
CA HIS A 108 20.74 -13.23 -12.76
C HIS A 108 20.85 -14.59 -13.45
N LYS A 109 20.40 -15.67 -12.82
CA LYS A 109 20.43 -17.03 -13.40
C LYS A 109 19.53 -17.15 -14.64
N GLN A 110 18.35 -16.53 -14.64
CA GLN A 110 17.44 -16.48 -15.79
C GLN A 110 18.03 -15.71 -16.98
N SER A 111 18.84 -14.67 -16.73
CA SER A 111 19.50 -13.89 -17.79
C SER A 111 20.57 -14.70 -18.54
N TYR A 112 21.33 -15.56 -17.84
CA TYR A 112 22.31 -16.45 -18.47
C TYR A 112 21.68 -17.64 -19.21
N ASN A 113 20.53 -18.14 -18.74
CA ASN A 113 19.82 -19.25 -19.40
C ASN A 113 19.28 -18.88 -20.79
N LYS A 114 19.12 -17.59 -21.11
CA LYS A 114 18.71 -17.13 -22.46
C LYS A 114 19.84 -17.11 -23.49
N LEU A 115 21.10 -17.16 -23.05
CA LEU A 115 22.28 -17.15 -23.95
C LEU A 115 22.76 -18.55 -24.33
N ASN A 116 22.21 -19.60 -23.69
CA ASN A 116 22.69 -20.98 -23.81
C ASN A 116 21.73 -21.89 -24.60
N ASN A 117 20.98 -21.35 -25.56
CA ASN A 117 20.19 -22.16 -26.49
C ASN A 117 20.91 -22.29 -27.85
N PRO A 118 21.80 -23.28 -28.04
CA PRO A 118 22.33 -23.61 -29.37
C PRO A 118 21.23 -24.31 -30.17
N GLY A 119 20.39 -23.52 -30.85
CA GLY A 119 19.26 -24.11 -31.58
C GLY A 119 18.32 -23.10 -32.24
N SER A 120 18.86 -22.07 -32.88
CA SER A 120 18.10 -21.26 -33.85
C SER A 120 18.58 -21.62 -35.25
N SER A 121 18.20 -22.80 -35.73
CA SER A 121 18.24 -23.14 -37.15
C SER A 121 16.82 -23.28 -37.64
N VAL A 122 16.47 -22.40 -38.58
CA VAL A 122 15.25 -22.38 -39.39
C VAL A 122 14.98 -23.77 -39.99
N GLY A 123 13.74 -24.23 -39.84
CA GLY A 123 13.24 -25.44 -40.49
C GLY A 123 11.74 -25.34 -40.70
N SER A 124 11.34 -24.97 -41.91
CA SER A 124 9.96 -24.98 -42.40
C SER A 124 9.43 -26.42 -42.47
N SER A 125 8.27 -26.71 -41.89
CA SER A 125 7.38 -27.78 -42.39
C SER A 125 6.00 -27.62 -41.75
N SER A 126 5.03 -27.21 -42.59
CA SER A 126 3.60 -27.32 -42.31
C SER A 126 3.23 -28.76 -42.03
N ASN A 127 2.31 -28.98 -41.09
CA ASN A 127 1.13 -29.82 -41.32
C ASN A 127 0.07 -29.49 -40.25
N ASP A 128 -1.10 -29.11 -40.77
CA ASP A 128 -2.31 -28.71 -40.06
C ASP A 128 -2.78 -29.76 -39.03
N VAL A 129 -3.02 -29.32 -37.79
CA VAL A 129 -4.09 -29.87 -36.96
C VAL A 129 -4.82 -28.72 -36.28
N THR A 130 -6.10 -28.64 -36.60
CA THR A 130 -7.04 -27.57 -36.31
C THR A 130 -7.32 -27.43 -34.81
N ALA A 131 -6.78 -26.39 -34.16
CA ALA A 131 -7.17 -25.99 -32.81
C ALA A 131 -8.26 -24.91 -32.89
N ARG A 132 -9.48 -25.24 -32.43
CA ARG A 132 -10.60 -24.30 -32.35
C ARG A 132 -10.31 -23.20 -31.32
N VAL A 133 -10.15 -21.97 -31.82
CA VAL A 133 -10.04 -20.75 -31.04
C VAL A 133 -11.41 -20.40 -30.45
N ARG A 134 -11.53 -20.38 -29.12
CA ARG A 134 -12.57 -19.60 -28.42
C ARG A 134 -11.92 -18.32 -27.92
N GLN A 135 -12.09 -17.22 -28.64
CA GLN A 135 -11.85 -15.88 -28.12
C GLN A 135 -13.12 -15.40 -27.42
N THR A 136 -13.07 -15.27 -26.10
CA THR A 136 -13.99 -14.39 -25.37
C THR A 136 -13.32 -13.03 -25.28
N GLU A 137 -13.93 -12.07 -25.95
CA GLU A 137 -13.54 -10.67 -25.95
C GLU A 137 -13.51 -10.11 -24.52
N SER A 138 -12.37 -9.59 -24.09
CA SER A 138 -12.28 -8.65 -22.97
C SER A 138 -11.90 -7.29 -23.53
N THR A 139 -12.93 -6.55 -23.92
CA THR A 139 -12.90 -5.11 -24.07
C THR A 139 -12.59 -4.48 -22.72
N THR A 140 -11.46 -3.79 -22.58
CA THR A 140 -11.38 -2.57 -21.76
C THR A 140 -10.13 -1.76 -22.11
N ASN A 141 -10.37 -0.73 -22.93
CA ASN A 141 -9.90 0.65 -22.80
C ASN A 141 -8.47 0.92 -22.37
N ARG A 142 -7.66 1.22 -23.40
CA ARG A 142 -6.55 2.15 -23.38
C ARG A 142 -7.07 3.56 -23.09
N SER A 143 -6.77 4.12 -21.94
CA SER A 143 -6.75 5.58 -21.74
C SER A 143 -5.37 5.96 -21.23
N SER A 144 -4.60 6.58 -22.11
CA SER A 144 -3.35 7.25 -21.76
C SER A 144 -3.52 8.72 -22.13
N ASN A 145 -3.56 9.53 -21.07
CA ASN A 145 -2.98 10.87 -20.90
C ASN A 145 -3.26 11.96 -21.94
N SER A 146 -3.73 13.12 -21.47
CA SER A 146 -2.99 14.39 -21.67
C SER A 146 -3.53 15.54 -20.79
N THR A 147 -2.70 15.95 -19.84
CA THR A 147 -2.19 17.33 -19.62
C THR A 147 -3.16 18.52 -19.44
N ARG A 148 -3.26 18.96 -18.17
CA ARG A 148 -2.94 20.31 -17.63
C ARG A 148 -3.50 21.56 -18.34
N THR A 149 -4.41 22.27 -17.67
CA THR A 149 -4.50 23.74 -17.79
C THR A 149 -4.77 24.41 -16.45
N THR A 150 -3.85 25.32 -16.13
CA THR A 150 -3.82 26.36 -15.10
C THR A 150 -5.10 27.20 -15.03
N SER A 151 -5.55 27.54 -13.81
CA SER A 151 -6.05 28.89 -13.53
C SER A 151 -6.01 29.20 -12.03
N MET A 152 -5.25 30.23 -11.69
CA MET A 152 -5.22 30.90 -10.39
C MET A 152 -6.51 31.69 -10.18
N ALA A 153 -7.01 31.74 -8.94
CA ALA A 153 -7.35 32.99 -8.25
C ALA A 153 -8.04 32.69 -6.90
N GLN A 154 -7.33 32.98 -5.81
CA GLN A 154 -7.98 33.52 -4.60
C GLN A 154 -8.28 35.00 -4.85
N PRO A 155 -9.26 35.58 -4.15
CA PRO A 155 -8.84 36.53 -3.12
C PRO A 155 -9.64 36.39 -1.81
N PHE A 156 -8.89 36.36 -0.71
CA PHE A 156 -9.37 36.77 0.61
C PHE A 156 -9.25 38.30 0.69
N HIS A 157 -10.33 38.98 1.10
CA HIS A 157 -10.24 40.34 1.62
C HIS A 157 -11.14 40.51 2.85
N LYS A 158 -10.45 40.96 3.91
CA LYS A 158 -10.85 41.66 5.15
C LYS A 158 -11.91 41.04 6.05
#